data_AF-A0AAE0UQW4-F1
#
_entry.id   AF-A0AAE0UQW4-F1
#
_cell.length_a   1.000
_cell.length_b   1.000
_cell.length_c   1.000
_cell.angle_alpha   90.00
_cell.angle_beta   90.00
_cell.angle_gamma   90.00
#
_symmetry.space_group_name_H-M   'P 1'
#
loop_
_entity.id
_entity.type
_entity.pdbx_description
1 polymer ?
#
loop_
_entity_poly.entity_id
_entity_poly.type
_entity_poly.pdbx_seq_one_letter_code
_entity_poly.pdbx_strand_id
1 'polypeptide(L)'
;IFHYTNGVPYVDNKGPFRDRLEFVGNPARRDGSILIRNLDFYDNGTFTCDAKNPPDIVGRPSSVRLLVFEKIPIQAGVITGAIIGVVLGLLILVVAIYYLMRFLVARRVFSLSV
;
A
#
# COMPACT_ATOMS: atom_id res chain seq x y z
N ILE A 1 21.12 -12.82 10.10
CA ILE A 1 21.95 -11.81 9.37
C ILE A 1 22.41 -12.44 8.06
N PHE A 2 22.45 -11.71 6.94
CA PHE A 2 22.98 -12.25 5.68
C PHE A 2 24.50 -12.12 5.62
N HIS A 3 25.19 -13.18 5.18
CA HIS A 3 26.63 -13.18 4.98
C HIS A 3 27.01 -13.75 3.62
N TYR A 4 28.08 -13.24 3.02
CA TYR A 4 28.64 -13.78 1.78
C TYR A 4 30.13 -14.02 1.98
N THR A 5 30.61 -15.24 1.76
CA THR A 5 32.04 -15.58 1.89
C THR A 5 32.42 -16.72 0.96
N ASN A 6 33.67 -16.75 0.49
CA ASN A 6 34.21 -17.79 -0.38
C ASN A 6 33.36 -18.07 -1.64
N GLY A 7 32.70 -17.04 -2.20
CA GLY A 7 31.85 -17.19 -3.39
C GLY A 7 30.45 -17.73 -3.11
N VAL A 8 30.05 -17.90 -1.85
CA VAL A 8 28.78 -18.52 -1.47
C VAL A 8 27.95 -17.57 -0.58
N PRO A 9 26.65 -17.39 -0.87
CA PRO A 9 25.73 -16.69 0.02
C PRO A 9 25.26 -17.59 1.17
N TYR A 10 25.29 -17.05 2.38
CA TYR A 10 24.79 -17.67 3.60
C TYR A 10 23.58 -16.89 4.09
N VAL A 11 22.40 -17.45 3.86
CA VAL A 11 21.15 -16.94 4.38
C VAL A 11 20.91 -17.57 5.73
N ASP A 12 20.80 -16.75 6.76
CA ASP A 12 20.50 -17.20 8.11
C ASP A 12 19.09 -17.81 8.16
N ASN A 13 19.00 -19.04 8.67
CA ASN A 13 17.73 -19.73 8.87
C ASN A 13 17.09 -19.41 10.24
N LYS A 14 17.57 -18.36 10.91
CA LYS A 14 17.04 -17.87 12.18
C LYS A 14 16.73 -16.38 12.10
N GLY A 15 15.79 -15.93 12.93
CA GLY A 15 15.41 -14.53 13.04
C GLY A 15 14.24 -14.11 12.14
N PRO A 16 13.97 -12.79 12.06
CA PRO A 16 12.73 -12.26 11.48
C PRO A 16 12.62 -12.40 9.95
N PHE A 17 13.74 -12.57 9.25
CA PHE A 17 13.79 -12.66 7.79
C PHE A 17 13.94 -14.10 7.26
N ARG A 18 13.73 -15.10 8.12
CA ARG A 18 13.82 -16.52 7.73
C ARG A 18 12.92 -16.81 6.53
N ASP A 19 13.40 -17.64 5.60
CA ASP A 19 12.69 -18.09 4.40
C ASP A 19 12.23 -16.97 3.42
N ARG A 20 12.50 -15.70 3.73
CA ARG A 20 12.10 -14.52 2.93
C ARG A 20 13.28 -13.78 2.32
N LEU A 21 14.52 -14.14 2.66
CA LEU A 21 15.72 -13.45 2.23
C LEU A 21 16.45 -14.22 1.12
N GLU A 22 16.81 -13.54 0.05
CA GLU A 22 17.43 -14.12 -1.15
C GLU A 22 18.60 -13.25 -1.62
N PHE A 23 19.70 -13.87 -2.04
CA PHE A 23 20.81 -13.16 -2.64
C PHE A 23 20.60 -13.02 -4.16
N VAL A 24 20.55 -11.77 -4.64
CA VAL A 24 20.30 -11.45 -6.06
C VAL A 24 21.45 -10.67 -6.70
N GLY A 25 22.48 -10.32 -5.92
CA GLY A 25 23.62 -9.54 -6.36
C GLY A 25 24.67 -10.35 -7.14
N ASN A 26 25.61 -9.63 -7.74
CA ASN A 26 26.78 -10.17 -8.40
C ASN A 26 28.08 -9.52 -7.88
N PRO A 27 28.82 -10.17 -6.96
CA PRO A 27 30.02 -9.60 -6.36
C PRO A 27 31.13 -9.31 -7.36
N ALA A 28 31.23 -10.07 -8.47
CA ALA A 28 32.20 -9.80 -9.53
C ALA A 28 31.94 -8.46 -10.23
N ARG A 29 30.71 -7.93 -10.13
CA ARG A 29 30.31 -6.60 -10.62
C ARG A 29 30.14 -5.57 -9.50
N ARG A 30 30.71 -5.82 -8.32
CA ARG A 30 30.59 -4.96 -7.12
C ARG A 30 29.14 -4.79 -6.65
N ASP A 31 28.31 -5.81 -6.85
CA ASP A 31 26.91 -5.82 -6.45
C ASP A 31 26.65 -6.86 -5.35
N GLY A 32 26.24 -6.38 -4.19
CA GLY A 32 25.89 -7.19 -3.01
C GLY A 32 24.40 -7.20 -2.69
N SER A 33 23.53 -6.96 -3.68
CA SER A 33 22.10 -6.80 -3.47
C SER A 33 21.42 -8.07 -2.92
N ILE A 34 20.48 -7.85 -2.01
CA ILE A 34 19.60 -8.87 -1.43
C ILE A 34 18.14 -8.50 -1.68
N LEU A 35 17.29 -9.52 -1.79
CA LEU A 35 15.85 -9.38 -1.90
C LEU A 35 15.19 -9.88 -0.61
N ILE A 36 14.29 -9.07 -0.06
CA ILE A 36 13.41 -9.46 1.06
C ILE A 36 12.00 -9.59 0.49
N ARG A 37 11.47 -10.81 0.48
CA ARG A 37 10.13 -11.14 -0.02
C ARG A 37 9.08 -10.89 1.06
N ASN A 38 7.85 -10.61 0.64
CA ASN A 38 6.68 -10.47 1.52
C ASN A 38 6.95 -9.52 2.71
N LEU A 39 7.35 -8.27 2.39
CA LEU A 39 7.60 -7.24 3.40
C LEU A 39 6.36 -6.97 4.25
N ASP A 40 6.58 -6.83 5.55
CA ASP A 40 5.57 -6.46 6.55
C ASP A 40 5.95 -5.13 7.22
N PHE A 41 5.01 -4.48 7.89
CA PHE A 41 5.24 -3.22 8.60
C PHE A 41 6.29 -3.35 9.70
N TYR A 42 6.43 -4.54 10.29
CA TYR A 42 7.46 -4.85 11.27
C TYR A 42 8.87 -4.91 10.68
N ASP A 43 9.00 -5.04 9.36
CA ASP A 43 10.29 -5.03 8.66
C ASP A 43 10.83 -3.59 8.49
N ASN A 44 10.09 -2.57 8.93
CA ASN A 44 10.54 -1.18 8.98
C ASN A 44 11.79 -1.02 9.84
N GLY A 45 12.84 -0.46 9.25
CA GLY A 45 14.09 -0.31 9.97
C GLY A 45 15.24 0.20 9.12
N THR A 46 16.42 0.21 9.72
CA THR A 46 17.67 0.57 9.06
C THR A 46 18.47 -0.68 8.80
N PHE A 47 18.79 -0.91 7.52
CA PHE A 47 19.62 -2.02 7.06
C PHE A 47 21.02 -1.52 6.81
N THR A 48 22.02 -2.23 7.32
CA THR A 48 23.43 -1.85 7.19
C THR A 48 24.18 -2.93 6.41
N CYS A 49 24.97 -2.51 5.44
CA CYS A 49 25.85 -3.36 4.65
C CYS A 49 27.31 -3.03 4.98
N ASP A 50 28.07 -4.06 5.34
CA ASP A 50 29.53 -4.00 5.54
C ASP A 50 30.18 -4.95 4.53
N ALA A 51 30.98 -4.39 3.62
CA ALA A 51 31.66 -5.12 2.56
C ALA A 51 33.17 -5.01 2.73
N LYS A 52 33.85 -6.14 2.76
CA LYS A 52 35.31 -6.24 2.96
C LYS A 52 35.94 -6.88 1.73
N ASN A 53 36.96 -6.24 1.17
CA ASN A 53 37.68 -6.72 -0.01
C ASN A 53 39.19 -6.81 0.29
N PRO A 54 39.68 -7.89 0.92
CA PRO A 54 41.10 -8.04 1.23
C PRO A 54 42.00 -7.86 -0.02
N PRO A 55 43.16 -7.17 0.08
CA PRO A 55 43.80 -6.66 1.30
C PRO A 55 43.17 -5.38 1.87
N ASP A 56 42.32 -4.70 1.10
CA ASP A 56 41.61 -3.48 1.50
C ASP A 56 40.40 -3.80 2.39
N ILE A 57 40.69 -4.04 3.66
CA ILE A 57 39.67 -4.28 4.69
C ILE A 57 39.07 -2.98 5.27
N VAL A 58 39.63 -1.82 4.91
CA VAL A 58 39.23 -0.51 5.45
C VAL A 58 38.07 0.03 4.62
N GLY A 59 36.86 -0.36 4.99
CA GLY A 59 35.60 0.15 4.43
C GLY A 59 34.75 0.82 5.51
N ARG A 60 33.92 1.80 5.11
CA ARG A 60 32.85 2.31 5.99
C ARG A 60 31.56 1.56 5.68
N PRO A 61 30.84 1.05 6.70
CA PRO A 61 29.55 0.44 6.47
C PRO A 61 28.56 1.49 5.93
N SER A 62 27.70 1.06 5.02
CA SER A 62 26.64 1.90 4.45
C SER A 62 25.29 1.46 5.01
N SER A 63 24.42 2.42 5.32
CA SER A 63 23.09 2.15 5.88
C SER A 63 21.99 2.74 5.01
N VAL A 64 20.92 1.98 4.81
CA VAL A 64 19.70 2.37 4.10
C VAL A 64 18.50 2.21 5.02
N ARG A 65 17.54 3.13 4.96
CA ARG A 65 16.30 3.03 5.75
C ARG A 65 15.18 2.45 4.89
N LEU A 66 14.64 1.31 5.31
CA LEU A 66 13.49 0.66 4.68
C LEU A 66 12.21 1.18 5.33
N LEU A 67 11.32 1.68 4.49
CA LEU A 67 10.01 2.17 4.87
C LEU A 67 8.94 1.43 4.07
N VAL A 68 8.19 0.60 4.77
CA VAL A 68 7.04 -0.20 4.35
C VAL A 68 5.80 0.56 4.81
N PHE A 69 5.00 0.96 3.83
CA PHE A 69 3.75 1.66 4.03
C PHE A 69 2.62 0.87 3.40
N GLU A 70 1.42 1.05 3.94
CA GLU A 70 0.22 0.54 3.31
C GLU A 70 0.02 1.33 2.03
N LYS A 71 -0.13 0.64 0.89
CA LYS A 71 -0.44 1.34 -0.36
C LYS A 71 -1.76 2.10 -0.16
N ILE A 72 -1.69 3.39 -0.49
CA ILE A 72 -2.71 4.44 -0.29
C ILE A 72 -4.12 3.91 -0.57
N PRO A 73 -5.10 4.30 0.27
CA PRO A 73 -6.40 3.71 0.22
C PRO A 73 -7.11 4.17 -1.05
N ILE A 74 -7.46 3.19 -1.88
CA ILE A 74 -8.57 3.29 -2.83
C ILE A 74 -9.86 3.86 -2.18
N GLN A 75 -9.93 3.97 -0.85
CA GLN A 75 -10.99 4.66 -0.13
C GLN A 75 -11.15 6.13 -0.53
N ALA A 76 -10.12 6.88 -0.93
CA ALA A 76 -10.32 8.31 -1.23
C ALA A 76 -11.33 8.50 -2.39
N GLY A 77 -11.16 7.76 -3.48
CA GLY A 77 -12.10 7.80 -4.61
C GLY A 77 -13.48 7.22 -4.27
N VAL A 78 -13.53 6.14 -3.49
CA VAL A 78 -14.79 5.51 -3.07
C VAL A 78 -15.57 6.40 -2.10
N ILE A 79 -14.91 7.03 -1.13
CA ILE A 79 -15.50 7.96 -0.16
C ILE A 79 -16.06 9.18 -0.89
N THR A 80 -15.29 9.80 -1.79
CA THR A 80 -15.76 10.96 -2.57
C THR A 80 -16.94 10.58 -3.48
N GLY A 81 -16.87 9.43 -4.15
CA GLY A 81 -17.96 8.92 -4.98
C GLY A 81 -19.25 8.66 -4.19
N ALA A 82 -19.14 8.07 -3.00
CA ALA A 82 -20.28 7.80 -2.13
C ALA A 82 -20.96 9.11 -1.66
N ILE A 83 -20.17 10.12 -1.26
CA ILE A 83 -20.71 11.42 -0.83
C ILE A 83 -21.48 12.08 -1.99
N ILE A 84 -20.89 12.15 -3.18
CA ILE A 84 -21.52 12.74 -4.36
C ILE A 84 -22.81 11.98 -4.71
N GLY A 85 -22.75 10.64 -4.70
CA GLY A 85 -23.90 9.78 -5.00
C GLY A 85 -25.08 10.00 -4.05
N VAL A 86 -24.81 10.11 -2.74
CA VAL A 86 -25.85 10.36 -1.73
C VAL A 86 -26.48 11.74 -1.91
N VAL A 87 -25.66 12.78 -2.12
CA VAL A 87 -26.17 14.16 -2.32
C VAL A 87 -27.06 14.24 -3.56
N LEU A 88 -26.61 13.67 -4.69
CA LEU A 88 -27.40 13.64 -5.92
C LEU A 88 -28.68 12.80 -5.75
N GLY A 89 -28.59 11.65 -5.09
CA GLY A 89 -29.75 10.79 -4.80
C GLY A 89 -30.80 11.49 -3.95
N LEU A 90 -30.40 12.21 -2.90
CA LEU A 90 -31.30 12.98 -2.04
C LEU A 90 -31.99 14.13 -2.80
N LEU A 91 -31.26 14.84 -3.65
CA LEU A 91 -31.83 15.90 -4.49
C LEU A 91 -32.91 15.35 -5.44
N ILE A 92 -32.63 14.22 -6.09
CA ILE A 92 -33.61 13.57 -6.99
C ILE A 92 -34.83 13.08 -6.20
N LEU A 93 -34.62 12.51 -5.00
CA LEU A 93 -35.70 12.06 -4.13
C LEU A 93 -36.63 13.21 -3.72
N VAL A 94 -36.08 14.35 -3.28
CA VAL A 94 -36.87 15.53 -2.88
C VAL A 94 -37.71 16.05 -4.05
N VAL A 95 -37.13 16.13 -5.24
CA VAL A 95 -37.84 16.56 -6.45
C VAL A 95 -38.98 15.59 -6.79
N ALA A 96 -38.72 14.29 -6.74
CA ALA A 96 -39.74 13.27 -6.99
C ALA A 96 -40.91 13.36 -6.01
N ILE A 97 -40.64 13.54 -4.71
CA ILE A 97 -41.68 13.71 -3.68
C ILE A 97 -42.50 14.98 -3.94
N TYR A 98 -41.85 16.09 -4.30
CA TYR A 98 -42.54 17.34 -4.61
C TYR A 98 -43.52 17.18 -5.79
N TYR A 99 -43.06 16.55 -6.89
CA TYR A 99 -43.92 16.28 -8.05
C TYR A 99 -45.06 15.31 -7.71
N LEU A 100 -44.78 14.25 -6.94
CA LEU A 100 -45.79 13.30 -6.49
C LEU A 100 -46.86 13.99 -5.65
N MET A 101 -46.46 14.81 -4.67
CA MET A 101 -47.38 15.57 -3.83
C MET A 101 -48.23 16.54 -4.66
N ARG A 102 -47.62 17.30 -5.57
CA ARG A 102 -48.36 18.21 -6.47
C ARG A 102 -49.37 17.45 -7.33
N PHE A 103 -48.99 16.29 -7.85
CA PHE A 103 -49.88 15.45 -8.65
C PHE A 103 -51.04 14.87 -7.84
N LEU A 104 -50.77 14.39 -6.62
CA LEU A 104 -51.79 13.88 -5.71
C LEU A 104 -52.76 14.98 -5.26
N VAL A 105 -52.26 16.18 -4.98
CA VAL A 105 -53.10 17.35 -4.64
C VAL A 105 -53.97 17.76 -5.83
N ALA A 106 -53.40 17.87 -7.04
CA ALA A 106 -54.16 18.17 -8.23
C ALA A 106 -55.27 17.14 -8.48
N ARG A 107 -54.95 15.84 -8.39
CA ARG A 107 -55.94 14.76 -8.50
C ARG A 107 -57.06 14.86 -7.46
N ARG A 108 -56.71 15.17 -6.20
CA ARG A 108 -57.69 15.32 -5.12
C ARG A 108 -58.65 16.49 -5.37
N VAL A 109 -58.13 17.61 -5.88
CA VAL A 109 -58.96 18.77 -6.26
C VAL A 109 -59.93 18.40 -7.39
N PHE A 110 -59.45 17.72 -8.45
CA PHE A 110 -60.32 17.27 -9.55
C PHE A 110 -61.41 16.27 -9.11
N SER A 111 -61.12 15.41 -8.12
CA SER A 111 -62.11 14.44 -7.62
C SER A 111 -63.21 15.05 -6.75
N LEU A 112 -63.00 16.25 -6.18
CA LEU A 112 -63.99 16.96 -5.36
C LEU A 112 -64.87 17.91 -6.18
N SER A 113 -64.50 18.19 -7.42
CA SER A 113 -65.19 19.11 -8.34
C SER A 113 -66.13 18.42 -9.35
N VAL A 114 -66.30 17.10 -9.25
CA VAL A 114 -67.25 16.28 -10.02
C VAL A 114 -68.31 15.77 -9.07
#